data_AF-A0AA97KQV9-F1
#
_entry.id   AF-A0AA97KQV9-F1
#
_cell.length_a   1.000
_cell.length_b   1.000
_cell.length_c   1.000
_cell.angle_alpha   90.00
_cell.angle_beta   90.00
_cell.angle_gamma   90.00
#
_symmetry.space_group_name_H-M   'P 1'
#
loop_
_entity.id
_entity.type
_entity.pdbx_description
1 polymer ?
#
loop_
_entity_poly.entity_id
_entity_poly.type
_entity_poly.pdbx_seq_one_letter_code
_entity_poly.pdbx_strand_id
1 'polypeptide(L)'
;MPLDGLKPPVHEQILQLQNKIQLFEGDRKAFYENSQWNIKKNRETILRLRQENKKLRQKLADLLAGEEKIIKVAFQEHPCEQGSVRHKSAEGAIQVISHRLCEKINQLNNVKHQVEVRKRRLEELQLHYSTSAQEVHDFQELEEGNVEAAKTLRMLENRLEKTRFKTEEAERITGMYQKLKTHLQEENLHFQNKLDVLEAEISCLCHELGDLQSVNTDAQHARDTARDQLLTQEETIYRERKAREKKLKELKKLTEEKRVQNERAERRHSQKDPATFRTEELLREPQYTKAAILKTKQAMFTALEAFEKIRSATGVTDSDTVVARFVAQEKTFQQLEEMRTEKEEARIHLQEEKEALQLKFQNLKYSGETRLIRTQNLLKELQGHQQEEEARCKTTKAELDNVTQLLLNAKVGVEHLASKVQHIKLESGHFVSTQPDEKASDYVLDLLSQTEEKLLYVMKSLGDLDQNELLRRIEEVEFHSKMERKLPAYNTRVKLPMAQKADMYYDEEDSGEDDADVVTRAALKRQSQQIIEAKTKRHGRYRKKTGKQ
;
A
#
# COMPACT_ATOMS: atom_id res chain seq x y z
N MET A 1 -144.25 74.68 36.63
CA MET A 1 -145.30 75.45 37.32
C MET A 1 -145.55 76.75 36.54
N PRO A 2 -146.78 77.29 36.57
CA PRO A 2 -147.38 78.08 35.47
C PRO A 2 -147.08 79.58 35.60
N LEU A 3 -147.50 80.53 34.76
CA LEU A 3 -148.77 80.82 34.05
C LEU A 3 -148.39 81.66 32.81
N ASP A 4 -148.92 81.48 31.59
CA ASP A 4 -150.31 81.59 31.11
C ASP A 4 -150.98 82.97 31.27
N GLY A 5 -151.63 83.41 30.19
CA GLY A 5 -152.75 84.36 30.20
C GLY A 5 -152.51 85.83 30.56
N LEU A 6 -152.14 86.66 29.56
CA LEU A 6 -152.76 87.99 29.32
C LEU A 6 -152.32 88.51 27.94
N LYS A 7 -153.14 88.31 26.91
CA LYS A 7 -152.85 88.77 25.53
C LYS A 7 -153.25 90.25 25.37
N PRO A 8 -152.33 91.17 25.00
CA PRO A 8 -152.67 92.55 24.67
C PRO A 8 -153.33 92.66 23.27
N PRO A 9 -153.94 93.81 22.93
CA PRO A 9 -154.82 93.95 21.77
C PRO A 9 -154.16 93.64 20.41
N VAL A 10 -154.96 93.12 19.47
CA VAL A 10 -154.52 92.61 18.15
C VAL A 10 -153.69 93.63 17.34
N HIS A 11 -153.93 94.94 17.51
CA HIS A 11 -153.26 95.98 16.74
C HIS A 11 -151.75 96.12 17.08
N GLU A 12 -151.37 95.99 18.35
CA GLU A 12 -149.95 96.03 18.76
C GLU A 12 -149.19 94.80 18.25
N GLN A 13 -149.85 93.64 18.20
CA GLN A 13 -149.25 92.41 17.66
C GLN A 13 -148.92 92.54 16.17
N ILE A 14 -149.75 93.26 15.40
CA ILE A 14 -149.49 93.53 13.97
C ILE A 14 -148.27 94.45 13.80
N LEU A 15 -148.17 95.52 14.60
CA LEU A 15 -147.03 96.45 14.56
C LEU A 15 -145.71 95.78 14.99
N GLN A 16 -145.74 94.94 16.03
CA GLN A 16 -144.59 94.12 16.41
C GLN A 16 -144.18 93.14 15.31
N LEU A 17 -145.15 92.49 14.63
CA LEU A 17 -144.87 91.62 13.50
C LEU A 17 -144.28 92.36 12.30
N GLN A 18 -144.77 93.56 11.96
CA GLN A 18 -144.22 94.38 10.88
C GLN A 18 -142.77 94.82 11.16
N ASN A 19 -142.48 95.32 12.37
CA ASN A 19 -141.11 95.66 12.77
C ASN A 19 -140.19 94.42 12.75
N LYS A 20 -140.70 93.25 13.17
CA LYS A 20 -139.95 91.99 13.13
C LYS A 20 -139.67 91.52 11.69
N ILE A 21 -140.61 91.73 10.76
CA ILE A 21 -140.41 91.46 9.33
C ILE A 21 -139.34 92.39 8.76
N GLN A 22 -139.40 93.71 9.02
CA GLN A 22 -138.37 94.64 8.56
C GLN A 22 -136.98 94.30 9.12
N LEU A 23 -136.88 93.88 10.38
CA LEU A 23 -135.61 93.44 10.97
C LEU A 23 -135.07 92.19 10.25
N PHE A 24 -135.91 91.18 10.01
CA PHE A 24 -135.52 89.98 9.25
C PHE A 24 -135.17 90.28 7.79
N GLU A 25 -135.79 91.27 7.15
CA GLU A 25 -135.42 91.73 5.81
C GLU A 25 -134.07 92.47 5.81
N GLY A 26 -133.79 93.25 6.86
CA GLY A 26 -132.49 93.87 7.10
C GLY A 26 -131.39 92.84 7.31
N ASP A 27 -131.58 91.89 8.22
CA ASP A 27 -130.65 90.79 8.48
C ASP A 27 -130.41 89.94 7.24
N ARG A 28 -131.47 89.63 6.47
CA ARG A 28 -131.36 88.88 5.22
C ARG A 28 -130.58 89.63 4.14
N LYS A 29 -130.71 90.96 4.06
CA LYS A 29 -129.86 91.81 3.18
C LYS A 29 -128.42 91.80 3.66
N ALA A 30 -128.16 92.03 4.94
CA ALA A 30 -126.82 92.03 5.52
C ALA A 30 -126.11 90.67 5.37
N PHE A 31 -126.82 89.55 5.57
CA PHE A 31 -126.30 88.21 5.31
C PHE A 31 -125.95 87.99 3.84
N TYR A 32 -126.81 88.44 2.92
CA TYR A 32 -126.55 88.32 1.49
C TYR A 32 -125.35 89.17 1.05
N GLU A 33 -125.25 90.42 1.52
CA GLU A 33 -124.12 91.31 1.26
C GLU A 33 -122.81 90.78 1.85
N ASN A 34 -122.81 90.31 3.09
CA ASN A 34 -121.65 89.68 3.72
C ASN A 34 -121.25 88.38 3.01
N SER A 35 -122.21 87.57 2.57
CA SER A 35 -121.94 86.37 1.76
C SER A 35 -121.32 86.73 0.41
N GLN A 36 -121.87 87.70 -0.32
CA GLN A 36 -121.32 88.19 -1.58
C GLN A 36 -119.93 88.83 -1.40
N TRP A 37 -119.70 89.55 -0.30
CA TRP A 37 -118.40 90.11 0.04
C TRP A 37 -117.36 89.02 0.35
N ASN A 38 -117.72 88.01 1.14
CA ASN A 38 -116.86 86.85 1.40
C ASN A 38 -116.59 86.04 0.12
N ILE A 39 -117.57 85.88 -0.77
CA ILE A 39 -117.38 85.25 -2.09
C ILE A 39 -116.38 86.05 -2.94
N LYS A 40 -116.47 87.39 -2.96
CA LYS A 40 -115.48 88.25 -3.65
C LYS A 40 -114.09 88.11 -3.04
N LYS A 41 -113.96 88.23 -1.72
CA LYS A 41 -112.69 88.07 -0.98
C LYS A 41 -112.06 86.69 -1.18
N ASN A 42 -112.86 85.63 -1.22
CA ASN A 42 -112.42 84.27 -1.50
C ASN A 42 -111.96 84.10 -2.96
N ARG A 43 -112.67 84.70 -3.93
CA ARG A 43 -112.22 84.73 -5.33
C ARG A 43 -110.88 85.46 -5.47
N GLU A 44 -110.68 86.59 -4.80
CA GLU A 44 -109.43 87.34 -4.80
C GLU A 44 -108.26 86.58 -4.15
N THR A 45 -108.50 85.85 -3.05
CA THR A 45 -107.47 85.00 -2.44
C THR A 45 -107.12 83.80 -3.32
N ILE A 46 -108.09 83.14 -3.94
CA ILE A 46 -107.85 82.06 -4.92
C ILE A 46 -107.02 82.58 -6.11
N LEU A 47 -107.31 83.79 -6.61
CA LEU A 47 -106.54 84.41 -7.69
C LEU A 47 -105.09 84.71 -7.26
N ARG A 48 -104.87 85.26 -6.05
CA ARG A 48 -103.51 85.46 -5.50
C ARG A 48 -102.75 84.14 -5.35
N LEU A 49 -103.34 83.12 -4.72
CA LEU A 49 -102.71 81.81 -4.55
C LEU A 49 -102.39 81.12 -5.88
N ARG A 50 -103.23 81.30 -6.91
CA ARG A 50 -102.95 80.82 -8.28
C ARG A 50 -101.79 81.57 -8.95
N GLN A 51 -101.71 82.88 -8.76
CA GLN A 51 -100.57 83.68 -9.25
C GLN A 51 -99.27 83.31 -8.53
N GLU A 52 -99.31 83.09 -7.22
CA GLU A 52 -98.18 82.62 -6.41
C GLU A 52 -97.74 81.22 -6.84
N ASN A 53 -98.66 80.27 -7.03
CA ASN A 53 -98.34 78.95 -7.58
C ASN A 53 -97.71 79.05 -8.98
N LYS A 54 -98.20 79.95 -9.85
CA LYS A 54 -97.60 80.18 -11.17
C LYS A 54 -96.16 80.72 -11.03
N LYS A 55 -95.94 81.70 -10.14
CA LYS A 55 -94.60 82.24 -9.85
C LYS A 55 -93.65 81.18 -9.27
N LEU A 56 -94.12 80.32 -8.36
CA LEU A 56 -93.32 79.23 -7.78
C LEU A 56 -92.95 78.17 -8.82
N ARG A 57 -93.89 77.78 -9.69
CA ARG A 57 -93.62 76.86 -10.82
C ARG A 57 -92.63 77.46 -11.82
N GLN A 58 -92.73 78.77 -12.10
CA GLN A 58 -91.76 79.48 -12.93
C GLN A 58 -90.37 79.47 -12.28
N LYS A 59 -90.25 79.88 -11.01
CA LYS A 59 -88.97 79.84 -10.27
C LYS A 59 -88.34 78.45 -10.25
N LEU A 60 -89.13 77.39 -10.06
CA LEU A 60 -88.63 76.02 -10.06
C LEU A 60 -88.15 75.59 -11.47
N ALA A 61 -88.88 75.96 -12.53
CA ALA A 61 -88.44 75.74 -13.90
C ALA A 61 -87.15 76.52 -14.25
N ASP A 62 -87.04 77.78 -13.80
CA ASP A 62 -85.87 78.63 -14.00
C ASP A 62 -84.63 78.07 -13.28
N LEU A 63 -84.79 77.53 -12.06
CA LEU A 63 -83.72 76.87 -11.31
C LEU A 63 -83.25 75.58 -12.01
N LEU A 64 -84.17 74.68 -12.39
CA LEU A 64 -83.82 73.44 -13.11
C LEU A 64 -83.16 73.74 -14.47
N ALA A 65 -83.66 74.75 -15.20
CA ALA A 65 -83.04 75.20 -16.45
C ALA A 65 -81.67 75.86 -16.22
N GLY A 66 -81.44 76.44 -15.03
CA GLY A 66 -80.14 76.94 -14.58
C GLY A 66 -79.15 75.80 -14.33
N GLU A 67 -79.53 74.80 -13.53
CA GLU A 67 -78.72 73.60 -13.27
C GLU A 67 -78.36 72.87 -14.57
N GLU A 68 -79.32 72.65 -15.47
CA GLU A 68 -79.07 72.06 -16.78
C GLU A 68 -78.06 72.85 -17.62
N LYS A 69 -78.08 74.19 -17.57
CA LYS A 69 -77.12 75.04 -18.30
C LYS A 69 -75.72 74.93 -17.70
N ILE A 70 -75.61 74.97 -16.38
CA ILE A 70 -74.33 74.83 -15.66
C ILE A 70 -73.69 73.47 -15.99
N ILE A 71 -74.48 72.38 -15.95
CA ILE A 71 -74.03 71.05 -16.35
C ILE A 71 -73.59 71.03 -17.83
N LYS A 72 -74.36 71.62 -18.75
CA LYS A 72 -74.01 71.63 -20.18
C LYS A 72 -72.69 72.37 -20.46
N VAL A 73 -72.43 73.48 -19.77
CA VAL A 73 -71.18 74.24 -19.88
C VAL A 73 -70.01 73.46 -19.25
N ALA A 74 -70.19 72.91 -18.04
CA ALA A 74 -69.13 72.18 -17.33
C ALA A 74 -68.63 70.93 -18.09
N PHE A 75 -69.50 70.25 -18.85
CA PHE A 75 -69.12 69.08 -19.66
C PHE A 75 -69.02 69.36 -21.16
N GLN A 76 -68.83 70.63 -21.56
CA GLN A 76 -68.70 71.00 -22.98
C GLN A 76 -67.49 70.34 -23.65
N GLU A 77 -66.39 70.15 -22.92
CA GLU A 77 -65.17 69.47 -23.42
C GLU A 77 -65.19 67.95 -23.17
N HIS A 78 -66.21 67.42 -22.48
CA HIS A 78 -66.30 66.02 -22.04
C HIS A 78 -67.64 65.37 -22.45
N PRO A 79 -67.91 65.20 -23.76
CA PRO A 79 -69.21 64.76 -24.28
C PRO A 79 -69.62 63.35 -23.79
N CYS A 80 -68.65 62.45 -23.59
CA CYS A 80 -68.90 61.09 -23.06
C CYS A 80 -69.41 61.10 -21.60
N GLU A 81 -69.05 62.12 -20.83
CA GLU A 81 -69.46 62.27 -19.43
C GLU A 81 -70.78 63.04 -19.34
N GLN A 82 -70.94 64.07 -20.18
CA GLN A 82 -72.16 64.86 -20.33
C GLN A 82 -73.42 63.98 -20.48
N GLY A 83 -73.36 62.94 -21.31
CA GLY A 83 -74.49 62.02 -21.54
C GLY A 83 -74.97 61.26 -20.28
N SER A 84 -74.09 61.02 -19.30
CA SER A 84 -74.40 60.28 -18.06
C SER A 84 -74.92 61.17 -16.92
N VAL A 85 -74.88 62.47 -17.14
CA VAL A 85 -75.12 63.54 -16.16
C VAL A 85 -76.31 64.43 -16.56
N ARG A 86 -76.64 64.51 -17.86
CA ARG A 86 -77.64 65.39 -18.50
C ARG A 86 -79.01 65.55 -17.82
N HIS A 87 -79.46 64.56 -17.04
CA HIS A 87 -80.78 64.54 -16.39
C HIS A 87 -80.72 64.41 -14.86
N LYS A 88 -79.57 64.72 -14.26
CA LYS A 88 -79.35 64.70 -12.81
C LYS A 88 -79.17 66.13 -12.30
N SER A 89 -79.55 66.40 -11.06
CA SER A 89 -79.18 67.64 -10.37
C SER A 89 -77.65 67.68 -10.16
N ALA A 90 -77.10 68.88 -9.92
CA ALA A 90 -75.66 69.11 -9.79
C ALA A 90 -74.96 68.20 -8.76
N GLU A 91 -75.62 67.83 -7.66
CA GLU A 91 -75.05 66.89 -6.68
C GLU A 91 -74.93 65.47 -7.24
N GLY A 92 -75.96 65.01 -7.95
CA GLY A 92 -75.96 63.71 -8.64
C GLY A 92 -75.01 63.65 -9.83
N ALA A 93 -74.68 64.81 -10.42
CA ALA A 93 -73.60 64.94 -11.40
C ALA A 93 -72.25 64.61 -10.77
N ILE A 94 -71.93 65.29 -9.67
CA ILE A 94 -70.66 65.15 -8.94
C ILE A 94 -70.46 63.69 -8.51
N GLN A 95 -71.47 63.06 -7.90
CA GLN A 95 -71.37 61.66 -7.44
C GLN A 95 -71.01 60.67 -8.56
N VAL A 96 -71.60 60.83 -9.77
CA VAL A 96 -71.30 59.97 -10.93
C VAL A 96 -69.85 60.11 -11.39
N ILE A 97 -69.33 61.33 -11.36
CA ILE A 97 -67.96 61.64 -11.79
C ILE A 97 -66.96 61.21 -10.73
N SER A 98 -67.27 61.41 -9.44
CA SER A 98 -66.48 60.87 -8.33
C SER A 98 -66.37 59.33 -8.41
N HIS A 99 -67.46 58.62 -8.73
CA HIS A 99 -67.43 57.17 -8.94
C HIS A 99 -66.50 56.78 -10.09
N ARG A 100 -66.61 57.44 -11.24
CA ARG A 100 -65.74 57.22 -12.41
C ARG A 100 -64.28 57.57 -12.13
N LEU A 101 -64.02 58.62 -11.36
CA LEU A 101 -62.68 58.99 -10.93
C LEU A 101 -62.09 57.90 -10.03
N CYS A 102 -62.86 57.35 -9.10
CA CYS A 102 -62.45 56.20 -8.30
C CYS A 102 -62.19 54.95 -9.16
N GLU A 103 -63.05 54.63 -10.14
CA GLU A 103 -62.79 53.55 -11.11
C GLU A 103 -61.48 53.76 -11.87
N LYS A 104 -61.21 54.99 -12.33
CA LYS A 104 -59.98 55.34 -13.08
C LYS A 104 -58.74 55.31 -12.20
N ILE A 105 -58.83 55.77 -10.95
CA ILE A 105 -57.76 55.64 -9.95
C ILE A 105 -57.47 54.16 -9.68
N ASN A 106 -58.50 53.32 -9.52
CA ASN A 106 -58.33 51.88 -9.31
C ASN A 106 -57.70 51.18 -10.53
N GLN A 107 -58.12 51.54 -11.75
CA GLN A 107 -57.49 51.07 -12.99
C GLN A 107 -56.00 51.46 -13.05
N LEU A 108 -55.68 52.72 -12.74
CA LEU A 108 -54.32 53.24 -12.72
C LEU A 108 -53.45 52.59 -11.64
N ASN A 109 -54.00 52.34 -10.45
CA ASN A 109 -53.31 51.65 -9.36
C ASN A 109 -53.02 50.18 -9.69
N ASN A 110 -53.96 49.47 -10.34
CA ASN A 110 -53.74 48.12 -10.85
C ASN A 110 -52.60 48.11 -11.90
N VAL A 111 -52.62 49.03 -12.87
CA VAL A 111 -51.53 49.13 -13.87
C VAL A 111 -50.18 49.44 -13.21
N LYS A 112 -50.12 50.36 -12.23
CA LYS A 112 -48.89 50.62 -11.46
C LYS A 112 -48.37 49.36 -10.76
N HIS A 113 -49.24 48.67 -10.04
CA HIS A 113 -48.87 47.43 -9.35
C HIS A 113 -48.33 46.38 -10.33
N GLN A 114 -48.97 46.19 -11.49
CA GLN A 114 -48.48 45.28 -12.52
C GLN A 114 -47.12 45.70 -13.10
N VAL A 115 -46.85 47.01 -13.25
CA VAL A 115 -45.53 47.51 -13.66
C VAL A 115 -44.48 47.22 -12.59
N GLU A 116 -44.79 47.42 -11.30
CA GLU A 116 -43.89 47.11 -10.18
C GLU A 116 -43.60 45.62 -10.04
N VAL A 117 -44.61 44.75 -10.25
CA VAL A 117 -44.42 43.28 -10.30
C VAL A 117 -43.52 42.89 -11.48
N ARG A 118 -43.75 43.45 -12.67
CA ARG A 118 -42.90 43.18 -13.85
C ARG A 118 -41.47 43.69 -13.68
N LYS A 119 -41.27 44.84 -13.01
CA LYS A 119 -39.94 45.37 -12.67
C LYS A 119 -39.19 44.43 -11.72
N ARG A 120 -39.80 44.04 -10.60
CA ARG A 120 -39.21 43.08 -9.66
C ARG A 120 -38.85 41.77 -10.35
N ARG A 121 -39.74 41.25 -11.22
CA ARG A 121 -39.46 40.03 -11.98
C ARG A 121 -38.30 40.18 -12.98
N LEU A 122 -38.10 41.37 -13.54
CA LEU A 122 -36.97 41.68 -14.41
C LEU A 122 -35.67 41.81 -13.61
N GLU A 123 -35.71 42.43 -12.43
CA GLU A 123 -34.58 42.52 -11.49
C GLU A 123 -34.15 41.13 -10.99
N GLU A 124 -35.11 40.26 -10.61
CA GLU A 124 -34.88 38.85 -10.29
C GLU A 124 -34.19 38.10 -11.46
N LEU A 125 -34.67 38.28 -12.68
CA LEU A 125 -34.15 37.58 -13.85
C LEU A 125 -32.75 38.09 -14.25
N GLN A 126 -32.49 39.40 -14.08
CA GLN A 126 -31.15 39.99 -14.25
C GLN A 126 -30.17 39.47 -13.20
N LEU A 127 -30.61 39.35 -11.94
CA LEU A 127 -29.79 38.76 -10.88
C LEU A 127 -29.45 37.31 -11.22
N HIS A 128 -30.43 36.48 -11.54
CA HIS A 128 -30.20 35.09 -11.97
C HIS A 128 -29.24 34.99 -13.15
N TYR A 129 -29.40 35.83 -14.18
CA TYR A 129 -28.47 35.86 -15.31
C TYR A 129 -27.04 36.23 -14.89
N SER A 130 -26.89 37.22 -14.00
CA SER A 130 -25.58 37.62 -13.49
C SER A 130 -24.91 36.53 -12.66
N THR A 131 -25.67 35.82 -11.82
CA THR A 131 -25.18 34.70 -11.02
C THR A 131 -24.75 33.54 -11.91
N SER A 132 -25.57 33.10 -12.87
CA SER A 132 -25.19 32.02 -13.79
C SER A 132 -24.05 32.40 -14.74
N ALA A 133 -23.89 33.67 -15.10
CA ALA A 133 -22.71 34.13 -15.84
C ALA A 133 -21.42 34.07 -15.00
N GLN A 134 -21.50 34.36 -13.69
CA GLN A 134 -20.39 34.18 -12.75
C GLN A 134 -20.07 32.69 -12.54
N GLU A 135 -21.08 31.86 -12.30
CA GLU A 135 -20.91 30.40 -12.17
C GLU A 135 -20.18 29.80 -13.38
N VAL A 136 -20.58 30.16 -14.62
CA VAL A 136 -19.92 29.69 -15.85
C VAL A 136 -18.46 30.16 -15.94
N HIS A 137 -18.14 31.37 -15.48
CA HIS A 137 -16.77 31.89 -15.43
C HIS A 137 -15.92 31.12 -14.40
N ASP A 138 -16.44 30.94 -13.18
CA ASP A 138 -15.78 30.22 -12.10
C ASP A 138 -15.52 28.75 -12.48
N PHE A 139 -16.45 28.11 -13.21
CA PHE A 139 -16.24 26.77 -13.77
C PHE A 139 -15.12 26.73 -14.81
N GLN A 140 -14.96 27.77 -15.65
CA GLN A 140 -13.86 27.84 -16.63
C GLN A 140 -12.50 28.02 -15.94
N GLU A 141 -12.38 28.88 -14.94
CA GLU A 141 -11.15 29.02 -14.14
C GLU A 141 -10.79 27.70 -13.43
N LEU A 142 -11.79 26.96 -12.93
CA LEU A 142 -11.62 25.63 -12.34
C LEU A 142 -11.16 24.58 -13.37
N GLU A 143 -11.66 24.60 -14.60
CA GLU A 143 -11.18 23.72 -15.67
C GLU A 143 -9.73 24.05 -16.07
N GLU A 144 -9.39 25.33 -16.22
CA GLU A 144 -8.01 25.76 -16.52
C GLU A 144 -7.04 25.35 -15.39
N GLY A 145 -7.40 25.61 -14.13
CA GLY A 145 -6.62 25.18 -12.97
C GLY A 145 -6.46 23.65 -12.88
N ASN A 146 -7.50 22.88 -13.21
CA ASN A 146 -7.41 21.42 -13.31
C ASN A 146 -6.48 20.96 -14.45
N VAL A 147 -6.45 21.67 -15.58
CA VAL A 147 -5.53 21.39 -16.68
C VAL A 147 -4.07 21.69 -16.28
N GLU A 148 -3.82 22.73 -15.48
CA GLU A 148 -2.50 23.01 -14.90
C GLU A 148 -2.08 21.97 -13.85
N ALA A 149 -3.01 21.55 -12.98
CA ALA A 149 -2.80 20.45 -12.05
C ALA A 149 -2.47 19.14 -12.79
N ALA A 150 -3.16 18.82 -13.89
CA ALA A 150 -2.87 17.66 -14.71
C ALA A 150 -1.50 17.74 -15.40
N LYS A 151 -1.09 18.92 -15.90
CA LYS A 151 0.25 19.16 -16.47
C LYS A 151 1.35 18.97 -15.42
N THR A 152 1.15 19.48 -14.21
CA THR A 152 2.12 19.36 -13.11
C THR A 152 2.22 17.93 -12.59
N LEU A 153 1.10 17.22 -12.41
CA LEU A 153 1.09 15.79 -12.11
C LEU A 153 1.88 14.98 -13.15
N ARG A 154 1.58 15.16 -14.45
CA ARG A 154 2.33 14.48 -15.52
C ARG A 154 3.82 14.83 -15.52
N MET A 155 4.20 16.05 -15.17
CA MET A 155 5.61 16.45 -15.02
C MET A 155 6.28 15.72 -13.85
N LEU A 156 5.60 15.61 -12.71
CA LEU A 156 6.08 14.92 -11.52
C LEU A 156 6.20 13.40 -11.75
N GLU A 157 5.23 12.78 -12.42
CA GLU A 157 5.28 11.38 -12.85
C GLU A 157 6.49 11.10 -13.75
N ASN A 158 6.66 11.90 -14.81
CA ASN A 158 7.83 11.81 -15.70
C ASN A 158 9.16 12.01 -14.95
N ARG A 159 9.20 12.87 -13.93
CA ARG A 159 10.39 13.10 -13.10
C ARG A 159 10.66 11.90 -12.20
N LEU A 160 9.62 11.32 -11.61
CA LEU A 160 9.67 10.15 -10.74
C LEU A 160 10.12 8.90 -11.51
N GLU A 161 9.57 8.67 -12.70
CA GLU A 161 9.99 7.58 -13.59
C GLU A 161 11.46 7.74 -14.02
N LYS A 162 11.89 8.96 -14.40
CA LYS A 162 13.30 9.26 -14.67
C LYS A 162 14.21 9.03 -13.45
N THR A 163 13.73 9.22 -12.22
CA THR A 163 14.52 8.87 -11.03
C THR A 163 14.56 7.35 -10.79
N ARG A 164 13.46 6.62 -11.01
CA ARG A 164 13.43 5.14 -10.91
C ARG A 164 14.39 4.48 -11.90
N PHE A 165 14.33 4.88 -13.16
CA PHE A 165 15.26 4.38 -14.18
C PHE A 165 16.73 4.63 -13.81
N LYS A 166 17.03 5.79 -13.21
CA LYS A 166 18.38 6.10 -12.71
C LYS A 166 18.78 5.26 -11.49
N THR A 167 17.86 4.94 -10.58
CA THR A 167 18.17 4.08 -9.43
C THR A 167 18.36 2.63 -9.86
N GLU A 168 17.51 2.10 -10.75
CA GLU A 168 17.65 0.75 -11.32
C GLU A 168 18.97 0.59 -12.09
N GLU A 169 19.36 1.59 -12.89
CA GLU A 169 20.64 1.59 -13.60
C GLU A 169 21.83 1.73 -12.64
N ALA A 170 21.71 2.54 -11.59
CA ALA A 170 22.73 2.62 -10.54
C ALA A 170 22.88 1.28 -9.79
N GLU A 171 21.78 0.61 -9.43
CA GLU A 171 21.78 -0.72 -8.82
C GLU A 171 22.41 -1.77 -9.75
N ARG A 172 22.09 -1.74 -11.05
CA ARG A 172 22.69 -2.62 -12.06
C ARG A 172 24.20 -2.42 -12.16
N ILE A 173 24.65 -1.17 -12.20
CA ILE A 173 26.07 -0.79 -12.22
C ILE A 173 26.77 -1.22 -10.92
N THR A 174 26.17 -0.95 -9.76
CA THR A 174 26.70 -1.37 -8.44
C THR A 174 26.80 -2.89 -8.34
N GLY A 175 25.78 -3.63 -8.79
CA GLY A 175 25.81 -5.10 -8.83
C GLY A 175 26.88 -5.65 -9.77
N MET A 176 27.18 -4.97 -10.89
CA MET A 176 28.31 -5.32 -11.75
C MET A 176 29.66 -5.09 -11.06
N TYR A 177 29.84 -3.95 -10.38
CA TYR A 177 31.06 -3.67 -9.61
C TYR A 177 31.24 -4.62 -8.42
N GLN A 178 30.16 -5.06 -7.77
CA GLN A 178 30.22 -6.07 -6.72
C GLN A 178 30.70 -7.42 -7.26
N LYS A 179 30.17 -7.88 -8.42
CA LYS A 179 30.63 -9.11 -9.08
C LYS A 179 32.09 -9.02 -9.54
N LEU A 180 32.52 -7.87 -10.07
CA LEU A 180 33.92 -7.63 -10.41
C LEU A 180 34.81 -7.67 -9.17
N LYS A 181 34.35 -7.09 -8.05
CA LYS A 181 35.06 -7.13 -6.77
C LYS A 181 35.22 -8.56 -6.25
N THR A 182 34.17 -9.39 -6.28
CA THR A 182 34.28 -10.78 -5.81
C THR A 182 35.24 -11.59 -6.69
N HIS A 183 35.18 -11.44 -8.02
CA HIS A 183 36.12 -12.06 -8.95
C HIS A 183 37.57 -11.67 -8.65
N LEU A 184 37.85 -10.37 -8.47
CA LEU A 184 39.20 -9.88 -8.15
C LEU A 184 39.67 -10.36 -6.76
N GLN A 185 38.76 -10.57 -5.81
CA GLN A 185 39.09 -11.15 -4.49
C GLN A 185 39.42 -12.65 -4.59
N GLU A 186 38.68 -13.40 -5.42
CA GLU A 186 38.95 -14.82 -5.73
C GLU A 186 40.30 -14.98 -6.46
N GLU A 187 40.59 -14.13 -7.46
CA GLU A 187 41.87 -14.10 -8.16
C GLU A 187 43.04 -13.78 -7.22
N ASN A 188 42.87 -12.79 -6.32
CA ASN A 188 43.90 -12.42 -5.35
C ASN A 188 44.25 -13.58 -4.41
N LEU A 189 43.25 -14.31 -3.90
CA LEU A 189 43.46 -15.51 -3.11
C LEU A 189 44.17 -16.61 -3.92
N HIS A 190 43.86 -16.74 -5.21
CA HIS A 190 44.52 -17.70 -6.09
C HIS A 190 45.99 -17.31 -6.41
N PHE A 191 46.31 -16.01 -6.47
CA PHE A 191 47.69 -15.55 -6.60
C PHE A 191 48.53 -15.84 -5.36
N GLN A 192 47.98 -15.72 -4.14
CA GLN A 192 48.67 -16.11 -2.90
C GLN A 192 49.07 -17.58 -2.93
N ASN A 193 48.11 -18.48 -3.19
CA ASN A 193 48.40 -19.92 -3.30
C ASN A 193 49.46 -20.25 -4.38
N LYS A 194 49.52 -19.48 -5.49
CA LYS A 194 50.55 -19.64 -6.52
C LYS A 194 51.92 -19.16 -6.06
N LEU A 195 51.99 -18.10 -5.28
CA LEU A 195 53.24 -17.62 -4.68
C LEU A 195 53.75 -18.63 -3.65
N ASP A 196 52.89 -19.14 -2.76
CA ASP A 196 53.26 -20.15 -1.76
C ASP A 196 53.87 -21.41 -2.40
N VAL A 197 53.31 -21.88 -3.53
CA VAL A 197 53.86 -23.00 -4.30
C VAL A 197 55.22 -22.67 -4.91
N LEU A 198 55.38 -21.50 -5.52
CA LEU A 198 56.66 -21.06 -6.09
C LEU A 198 57.74 -20.84 -5.02
N GLU A 199 57.38 -20.32 -3.84
CA GLU A 199 58.28 -20.17 -2.70
C GLU A 199 58.70 -21.52 -2.13
N ALA A 200 57.79 -22.51 -2.08
CA ALA A 200 58.11 -23.88 -1.72
C ALA A 200 59.04 -24.56 -2.75
N GLU A 201 58.79 -24.38 -4.05
CA GLU A 201 59.66 -24.89 -5.13
C GLU A 201 61.06 -24.27 -5.06
N ILE A 202 61.18 -22.95 -4.91
CA ILE A 202 62.46 -22.24 -4.71
C ILE A 202 63.17 -22.77 -3.45
N SER A 203 62.43 -22.96 -2.35
CA SER A 203 62.99 -23.49 -1.11
C SER A 203 63.55 -24.91 -1.29
N CYS A 204 62.84 -25.79 -2.00
CA CYS A 204 63.33 -27.13 -2.33
C CYS A 204 64.58 -27.08 -3.20
N LEU A 205 64.57 -26.29 -4.29
CA LEU A 205 65.72 -26.12 -5.17
C LEU A 205 66.95 -25.53 -4.45
N CYS A 206 66.75 -24.66 -3.46
CA CYS A 206 67.84 -24.16 -2.62
C CYS A 206 68.43 -25.24 -1.71
N HIS A 207 67.62 -26.17 -1.18
CA HIS A 207 68.12 -27.32 -0.42
C HIS A 207 68.87 -28.30 -1.33
N GLU A 208 68.28 -28.69 -2.47
CA GLU A 208 68.92 -29.57 -3.47
C GLU A 208 70.27 -28.99 -3.97
N LEU A 209 70.35 -27.68 -4.16
CA LEU A 209 71.59 -27.00 -4.54
C LEU A 209 72.62 -27.00 -3.40
N GLY A 210 72.19 -26.91 -2.14
CA GLY A 210 73.04 -27.09 -0.97
C GLY A 210 73.60 -28.51 -0.84
N ASP A 211 72.76 -29.52 -1.06
CA ASP A 211 73.17 -30.93 -1.08
C ASP A 211 74.14 -31.22 -2.24
N LEU A 212 73.88 -30.68 -3.44
CA LEU A 212 74.82 -30.78 -4.56
C LEU A 212 76.14 -30.06 -4.29
N GLN A 213 76.13 -28.95 -3.55
CA GLN A 213 77.35 -28.28 -3.11
C GLN A 213 78.16 -29.14 -2.13
N SER A 214 77.50 -29.78 -1.16
CA SER A 214 78.19 -30.66 -0.19
C SER A 214 78.81 -31.89 -0.87
N VAL A 215 78.08 -32.55 -1.77
CA VAL A 215 78.59 -33.65 -2.59
C VAL A 215 79.76 -33.20 -3.48
N ASN A 216 79.72 -31.99 -4.02
CA ASN A 216 80.84 -31.43 -4.80
C ASN A 216 82.06 -31.12 -3.92
N THR A 217 81.89 -30.59 -2.71
CA THR A 217 83.03 -30.41 -1.77
C THR A 217 83.63 -31.75 -1.36
N ASP A 218 82.81 -32.77 -1.09
CA ASP A 218 83.28 -34.11 -0.75
C ASP A 218 84.02 -34.76 -1.92
N ALA A 219 83.51 -34.60 -3.16
CA ALA A 219 84.19 -35.07 -4.37
C ALA A 219 85.53 -34.36 -4.61
N GLN A 220 85.62 -33.06 -4.33
CA GLN A 220 86.88 -32.31 -4.39
C GLN A 220 87.87 -32.78 -3.31
N HIS A 221 87.42 -32.95 -2.07
CA HIS A 221 88.24 -33.49 -0.99
C HIS A 221 88.73 -34.91 -1.28
N ALA A 222 87.88 -35.77 -1.83
CA ALA A 222 88.24 -37.13 -2.23
C ALA A 222 89.28 -37.12 -3.38
N ARG A 223 89.11 -36.26 -4.39
CA ARG A 223 90.07 -36.08 -5.49
C ARG A 223 91.43 -35.59 -4.98
N ASP A 224 91.43 -34.59 -4.12
CA ASP A 224 92.67 -33.98 -3.63
C ASP A 224 93.40 -34.94 -2.66
N THR A 225 92.66 -35.66 -1.82
CA THR A 225 93.20 -36.77 -1.01
C THR A 225 93.81 -37.87 -1.88
N ALA A 226 93.14 -38.29 -2.96
CA ALA A 226 93.68 -39.29 -3.89
C ALA A 226 94.93 -38.78 -4.63
N ARG A 227 95.00 -37.48 -4.94
CA ARG A 227 96.18 -36.83 -5.53
C ARG A 227 97.36 -36.81 -4.57
N ASP A 228 97.15 -36.49 -3.29
CA ASP A 228 98.20 -36.51 -2.27
C ASP A 228 98.68 -37.93 -1.96
N GLN A 229 97.77 -38.91 -1.95
CA GLN A 229 98.13 -40.34 -1.87
C GLN A 229 98.96 -40.78 -3.09
N LEU A 230 98.62 -40.33 -4.30
CA LEU A 230 99.41 -40.63 -5.50
C LEU A 230 100.80 -39.98 -5.43
N LEU A 231 100.92 -38.71 -5.05
CA LEU A 231 102.20 -38.01 -4.92
C LEU A 231 103.09 -38.67 -3.86
N THR A 232 102.55 -39.04 -2.70
CA THR A 232 103.31 -39.75 -1.65
C THR A 232 103.73 -41.15 -2.11
N GLN A 233 102.90 -41.87 -2.87
CA GLN A 233 103.29 -43.15 -3.50
C GLN A 233 104.40 -42.94 -4.55
N GLU A 234 104.31 -41.95 -5.42
CA GLU A 234 105.37 -41.63 -6.40
C GLU A 234 106.70 -41.28 -5.72
N GLU A 235 106.66 -40.48 -4.64
CA GLU A 235 107.84 -40.18 -3.83
C GLU A 235 108.45 -41.43 -3.19
N THR A 236 107.64 -42.34 -2.62
CA THR A 236 108.14 -43.59 -2.04
C THR A 236 108.76 -44.48 -3.11
N ILE A 237 108.11 -44.66 -4.26
CA ILE A 237 108.65 -45.40 -5.41
C ILE A 237 109.97 -44.78 -5.89
N TYR A 238 110.08 -43.45 -5.96
CA TYR A 238 111.31 -42.76 -6.34
C TYR A 238 112.43 -42.95 -5.31
N ARG A 239 112.13 -42.82 -4.01
CA ARG A 239 113.07 -43.09 -2.90
C ARG A 239 113.55 -44.54 -2.94
N GLU A 240 112.65 -45.49 -3.15
CA GLU A 240 112.99 -46.91 -3.30
C GLU A 240 113.84 -47.18 -4.54
N ARG A 241 113.49 -46.64 -5.72
CA ARG A 241 114.30 -46.76 -6.94
C ARG A 241 115.71 -46.23 -6.71
N LYS A 242 115.85 -45.05 -6.09
CA LYS A 242 117.14 -44.45 -5.74
C LYS A 242 117.93 -45.30 -4.73
N ALA A 243 117.25 -45.94 -3.77
CA ALA A 243 117.88 -46.87 -2.83
C ALA A 243 118.31 -48.19 -3.51
N ARG A 244 117.49 -48.76 -4.39
CA ARG A 244 117.80 -49.94 -5.21
C ARG A 244 119.00 -49.66 -6.12
N GLU A 245 119.04 -48.50 -6.78
CA GLU A 245 120.19 -48.06 -7.59
C GLU A 245 121.48 -47.94 -6.78
N LYS A 246 121.43 -47.36 -5.58
CA LYS A 246 122.61 -47.28 -4.69
C LYS A 246 123.14 -48.68 -4.36
N LYS A 247 122.28 -49.57 -3.87
CA LYS A 247 122.62 -50.98 -3.59
C LYS A 247 123.17 -51.71 -4.82
N LEU A 248 122.59 -51.46 -5.99
CA LEU A 248 123.04 -52.05 -7.26
C LEU A 248 124.40 -51.51 -7.70
N LYS A 249 124.69 -50.22 -7.48
CA LYS A 249 126.02 -49.61 -7.70
C LYS A 249 127.06 -50.15 -6.71
N GLU A 250 126.70 -50.30 -5.44
CA GLU A 250 127.55 -50.92 -4.40
C GLU A 250 127.87 -52.39 -4.73
N LEU A 251 126.88 -53.18 -5.09
CA LEU A 251 127.07 -54.57 -5.54
C LEU A 251 127.92 -54.64 -6.80
N LYS A 252 127.67 -53.80 -7.82
CA LYS A 252 128.52 -53.71 -9.02
C LYS A 252 129.97 -53.40 -8.69
N LYS A 253 130.21 -52.45 -7.77
CA LYS A 253 131.55 -52.12 -7.30
C LYS A 253 132.21 -53.31 -6.62
N LEU A 254 131.51 -54.01 -5.73
CA LEU A 254 132.03 -55.17 -5.01
C LEU A 254 132.27 -56.37 -5.96
N THR A 255 131.43 -56.57 -6.99
CA THR A 255 131.69 -57.57 -8.03
C THR A 255 132.86 -57.19 -8.93
N GLU A 256 133.07 -55.91 -9.22
CA GLU A 256 134.23 -55.45 -10.02
C GLU A 256 135.53 -55.52 -9.19
N GLU A 257 135.49 -55.17 -7.91
CA GLU A 257 136.59 -55.39 -6.97
C GLU A 257 136.94 -56.89 -6.87
N LYS A 258 135.93 -57.77 -6.78
CA LYS A 258 136.13 -59.23 -6.87
C LYS A 258 136.62 -59.69 -8.24
N ARG A 259 136.15 -59.09 -9.35
CA ARG A 259 136.64 -59.38 -10.71
C ARG A 259 138.12 -59.05 -10.83
N VAL A 260 138.54 -57.86 -10.38
CA VAL A 260 139.94 -57.43 -10.35
C VAL A 260 140.79 -58.27 -9.39
N GLN A 261 140.24 -58.74 -8.26
CA GLN A 261 140.92 -59.70 -7.38
C GLN A 261 141.08 -61.08 -8.05
N ASN A 262 140.05 -61.58 -8.74
CA ASN A 262 140.10 -62.85 -9.47
C ASN A 262 141.03 -62.75 -10.68
N GLU A 263 141.02 -61.64 -11.42
CA GLU A 263 141.93 -61.34 -12.53
C GLU A 263 143.39 -61.10 -12.04
N ARG A 264 143.58 -60.80 -10.75
CA ARG A 264 144.89 -60.80 -10.06
C ARG A 264 145.28 -62.19 -9.55
N ALA A 265 144.32 -63.08 -9.29
CA ALA A 265 144.55 -64.47 -8.91
C ALA A 265 144.86 -65.33 -10.14
N GLU A 266 144.10 -65.18 -11.24
CA GLU A 266 144.32 -65.82 -12.54
C GLU A 266 145.70 -65.46 -13.10
N ARG A 267 146.12 -64.18 -13.03
CA ARG A 267 147.51 -63.77 -13.37
C ARG A 267 148.59 -64.38 -12.46
N ARG A 268 148.23 -65.01 -11.35
CA ARG A 268 149.14 -65.73 -10.43
C ARG A 268 148.94 -67.24 -10.44
N HIS A 269 148.04 -67.80 -11.26
CA HIS A 269 147.70 -69.23 -11.25
C HIS A 269 147.97 -69.94 -12.58
N SER A 270 148.87 -69.39 -13.39
CA SER A 270 149.58 -70.13 -14.45
C SER A 270 150.84 -70.84 -13.91
N GLN A 271 150.69 -71.74 -12.92
CA GLN A 271 151.52 -72.95 -12.70
C GLN A 271 151.19 -73.67 -11.37
N LYS A 272 150.98 -75.01 -11.49
CA LYS A 272 151.02 -76.08 -10.47
C LYS A 272 149.82 -76.29 -9.50
N ASP A 273 149.14 -77.41 -9.74
CA ASP A 273 148.63 -78.35 -8.70
C ASP A 273 149.79 -79.18 -8.08
N PRO A 274 149.60 -80.08 -7.07
CA PRO A 274 148.42 -80.41 -6.26
C PRO A 274 148.67 -80.45 -4.71
N ALA A 275 147.66 -80.92 -3.95
CA ALA A 275 147.75 -81.65 -2.65
C ALA A 275 148.09 -80.88 -1.34
N THR A 276 147.69 -81.29 -0.10
CA THR A 276 146.58 -82.11 0.49
C THR A 276 146.56 -81.82 2.03
N PHE A 277 145.56 -82.34 2.78
CA PHE A 277 145.42 -82.46 4.27
C PHE A 277 144.69 -81.29 4.99
N ARG A 278 143.52 -81.46 5.66
CA ARG A 278 143.04 -82.31 6.82
C ARG A 278 143.12 -81.53 8.15
N THR A 279 142.22 -81.63 9.16
CA THR A 279 140.88 -82.25 9.34
C THR A 279 140.22 -81.75 10.66
N GLU A 280 138.88 -81.85 10.77
CA GLU A 280 138.06 -82.08 12.01
C GLU A 280 138.19 -81.06 13.18
N GLU A 281 137.28 -80.87 14.16
CA GLU A 281 136.21 -81.63 14.87
C GLU A 281 134.99 -80.68 15.16
N LEU A 282 133.81 -80.99 15.74
CA LEU A 282 132.98 -82.20 16.00
C LEU A 282 131.53 -81.76 16.41
N LEU A 283 130.48 -82.51 16.01
CA LEU A 283 129.19 -82.71 16.73
C LEU A 283 128.19 -81.50 16.90
N ARG A 284 126.86 -81.68 17.12
CA ARG A 284 126.09 -82.84 17.62
C ARG A 284 124.59 -82.80 17.20
N GLU A 285 123.92 -83.95 17.13
CA GLU A 285 122.44 -84.05 17.23
C GLU A 285 121.94 -83.59 18.63
N PRO A 286 120.62 -83.36 18.80
CA PRO A 286 119.83 -84.41 19.45
C PRO A 286 118.41 -84.64 18.89
N GLN A 287 117.83 -85.77 19.31
CA GLN A 287 116.53 -86.31 18.89
C GLN A 287 115.42 -86.05 19.93
N TYR A 288 114.17 -86.42 19.57
CA TYR A 288 112.92 -86.45 20.38
C TYR A 288 112.23 -85.09 20.62
N THR A 289 110.90 -84.97 20.53
CA THR A 289 109.84 -85.90 20.98
C THR A 289 108.80 -86.31 19.91
N LYS A 290 108.33 -87.56 19.95
CA LYS A 290 107.49 -88.19 18.91
C LYS A 290 105.96 -88.10 19.11
N ALA A 291 105.46 -87.33 20.08
CA ALA A 291 104.03 -87.32 20.45
C ALA A 291 103.20 -86.20 19.80
N ALA A 292 103.76 -84.99 19.59
CA ALA A 292 102.99 -83.84 19.08
C ALA A 292 102.70 -83.92 17.56
N ILE A 293 103.61 -84.56 16.80
CA ILE A 293 103.60 -84.55 15.32
C ILE A 293 102.44 -85.39 14.75
N LEU A 294 101.94 -86.39 15.46
CA LEU A 294 100.86 -87.25 14.94
C LEU A 294 99.49 -86.57 15.00
N LYS A 295 99.19 -85.82 16.09
CA LYS A 295 97.95 -85.04 16.19
C LYS A 295 97.92 -83.86 15.20
N THR A 296 99.04 -83.15 15.02
CA THR A 296 99.12 -82.07 14.02
C THR A 296 99.05 -82.62 12.59
N LYS A 297 99.67 -83.77 12.29
CA LYS A 297 99.52 -84.41 10.97
C LYS A 297 98.10 -84.92 10.71
N GLN A 298 97.40 -85.50 11.68
CA GLN A 298 96.00 -85.89 11.51
C GLN A 298 95.09 -84.67 11.28
N ALA A 299 95.23 -83.61 12.08
CA ALA A 299 94.47 -82.38 11.90
C ALA A 299 94.74 -81.73 10.53
N MET A 300 95.99 -81.73 10.08
CA MET A 300 96.38 -81.27 8.75
C MET A 300 95.80 -82.13 7.63
N PHE A 301 95.71 -83.46 7.81
CA PHE A 301 95.10 -84.37 6.83
C PHE A 301 93.59 -84.16 6.71
N THR A 302 92.86 -84.05 7.83
CA THR A 302 91.42 -83.74 7.80
C THR A 302 91.14 -82.33 7.26
N ALA A 303 92.01 -81.35 7.54
CA ALA A 303 91.92 -80.03 6.95
C ALA A 303 92.15 -80.08 5.43
N LEU A 304 93.12 -80.86 4.95
CA LEU A 304 93.38 -81.06 3.52
C LEU A 304 92.24 -81.81 2.81
N GLU A 305 91.64 -82.85 3.40
CA GLU A 305 90.46 -83.52 2.83
C GLU A 305 89.23 -82.60 2.76
N ALA A 306 89.00 -81.79 3.79
CA ALA A 306 87.95 -80.78 3.78
C ALA A 306 88.23 -79.72 2.70
N PHE A 307 89.50 -79.34 2.55
CA PHE A 307 89.94 -78.38 1.54
C PHE A 307 89.79 -78.92 0.11
N GLU A 308 90.14 -80.18 -0.16
CA GLU A 308 89.91 -80.81 -1.47
C GLU A 308 88.43 -80.93 -1.80
N LYS A 309 87.56 -81.21 -0.82
CA LYS A 309 86.10 -81.18 -1.04
C LYS A 309 85.64 -79.78 -1.44
N ILE A 310 86.05 -78.74 -0.72
CA ILE A 310 85.73 -77.34 -1.06
C ILE A 310 86.29 -76.94 -2.43
N ARG A 311 87.53 -77.33 -2.74
CA ARG A 311 88.21 -77.14 -4.03
C ARG A 311 87.44 -77.80 -5.18
N SER A 312 86.95 -79.02 -4.98
CA SER A 312 86.15 -79.75 -5.97
C SER A 312 84.77 -79.14 -6.19
N ALA A 313 84.13 -78.63 -5.13
CA ALA A 313 82.82 -77.98 -5.21
C ALA A 313 82.86 -76.56 -5.79
N THR A 314 83.96 -75.83 -5.58
CA THR A 314 84.15 -74.46 -6.12
C THR A 314 84.83 -74.43 -7.49
N GLY A 315 85.49 -75.52 -7.89
CA GLY A 315 86.14 -75.66 -9.21
C GLY A 315 87.38 -74.78 -9.41
N VAL A 316 88.00 -74.27 -8.34
CA VAL A 316 89.16 -73.35 -8.42
C VAL A 316 90.44 -74.03 -7.97
N THR A 317 91.55 -73.75 -8.65
CA THR A 317 92.82 -74.48 -8.44
C THR A 317 93.68 -73.91 -7.31
N ASP A 318 93.51 -72.66 -6.92
CA ASP A 318 94.38 -71.95 -5.98
C ASP A 318 93.67 -71.56 -4.68
N SER A 319 94.37 -71.65 -3.55
CA SER A 319 93.77 -71.58 -2.22
C SER A 319 93.17 -70.21 -1.92
N ASP A 320 93.93 -69.15 -2.20
CA ASP A 320 93.56 -67.79 -1.84
C ASP A 320 92.37 -67.31 -2.70
N THR A 321 92.27 -67.80 -3.94
CA THR A 321 91.14 -67.52 -4.84
C THR A 321 89.82 -68.16 -4.41
N VAL A 322 89.85 -69.30 -3.70
CA VAL A 322 88.65 -69.91 -3.09
C VAL A 322 88.15 -69.02 -1.96
N VAL A 323 89.05 -68.61 -1.04
CA VAL A 323 88.71 -67.72 0.08
C VAL A 323 88.19 -66.37 -0.41
N ALA A 324 88.85 -65.77 -1.41
CA ALA A 324 88.42 -64.51 -2.00
C ALA A 324 87.00 -64.58 -2.62
N ARG A 325 86.64 -65.70 -3.26
CA ARG A 325 85.28 -65.91 -3.78
C ARG A 325 84.24 -66.09 -2.67
N PHE A 326 84.55 -66.83 -1.60
CA PHE A 326 83.63 -66.92 -0.46
C PHE A 326 83.42 -65.58 0.22
N VAL A 327 84.47 -64.79 0.45
CA VAL A 327 84.35 -63.44 1.03
C VAL A 327 83.58 -62.48 0.10
N ALA A 328 83.75 -62.58 -1.22
CA ALA A 328 82.95 -61.82 -2.18
C ALA A 328 81.47 -62.26 -2.17
N GLN A 329 81.21 -63.57 -2.12
CA GLN A 329 79.86 -64.13 -2.08
C GLN A 329 79.13 -63.77 -0.78
N GLU A 330 79.83 -63.83 0.36
CA GLU A 330 79.32 -63.39 1.67
C GLU A 330 78.94 -61.90 1.66
N LYS A 331 79.79 -61.04 1.09
CA LYS A 331 79.46 -59.61 0.91
C LYS A 331 78.25 -59.40 -0.01
N THR A 332 78.14 -60.13 -1.12
CA THR A 332 76.93 -60.04 -1.97
C THR A 332 75.69 -60.59 -1.28
N PHE A 333 75.83 -61.58 -0.39
CA PHE A 333 74.72 -62.11 0.40
C PHE A 333 74.26 -61.07 1.43
N GLN A 334 75.18 -60.47 2.18
CA GLN A 334 74.90 -59.37 3.13
C GLN A 334 74.18 -58.22 2.42
N GLN A 335 74.70 -57.74 1.28
CA GLN A 335 74.07 -56.66 0.52
C GLN A 335 72.68 -57.02 -0.04
N LEU A 336 72.44 -58.28 -0.40
CA LEU A 336 71.11 -58.77 -0.81
C LEU A 336 70.16 -58.93 0.38
N GLU A 337 70.67 -59.27 1.56
CA GLU A 337 69.90 -59.35 2.80
C GLU A 337 69.51 -57.96 3.31
N GLU A 338 70.43 -56.98 3.26
CA GLU A 338 70.19 -55.56 3.51
C GLU A 338 69.12 -55.00 2.55
N MET A 339 69.29 -55.18 1.23
CA MET A 339 68.24 -54.76 0.27
C MET A 339 66.92 -55.49 0.50
N ARG A 340 66.93 -56.75 0.96
CA ARG A 340 65.70 -57.47 1.28
C ARG A 340 65.01 -56.86 2.51
N THR A 341 65.74 -56.51 3.56
CA THR A 341 65.18 -55.86 4.75
C THR A 341 64.64 -54.47 4.42
N GLU A 342 65.40 -53.64 3.70
CA GLU A 342 64.94 -52.31 3.26
C GLU A 342 63.65 -52.38 2.43
N LYS A 343 63.55 -53.36 1.51
CA LYS A 343 62.34 -53.52 0.67
C LYS A 343 61.16 -54.07 1.46
N GLU A 344 61.38 -54.90 2.46
CA GLU A 344 60.31 -55.40 3.33
C GLU A 344 59.81 -54.32 4.29
N GLU A 345 60.70 -53.51 4.87
CA GLU A 345 60.35 -52.34 5.68
C GLU A 345 59.56 -51.30 4.85
N ALA A 346 60.03 -50.98 3.64
CA ALA A 346 59.29 -50.11 2.72
C ALA A 346 57.92 -50.68 2.33
N ARG A 347 57.81 -52.01 2.19
CA ARG A 347 56.54 -52.70 1.91
C ARG A 347 55.56 -52.60 3.08
N ILE A 348 56.05 -52.71 4.31
CA ILE A 348 55.25 -52.54 5.54
C ILE A 348 54.78 -51.08 5.65
N HIS A 349 55.69 -50.10 5.50
CA HIS A 349 55.35 -48.67 5.55
C HIS A 349 54.26 -48.30 4.53
N LEU A 350 54.42 -48.72 3.26
CA LEU A 350 53.42 -48.49 2.21
C LEU A 350 52.08 -49.18 2.50
N GLN A 351 52.09 -50.30 3.23
CA GLN A 351 50.87 -50.98 3.64
C GLN A 351 50.16 -50.22 4.78
N GLU A 352 50.90 -49.75 5.78
CA GLU A 352 50.38 -48.91 6.87
C GLU A 352 49.83 -47.58 6.34
N GLU A 353 50.54 -46.90 5.43
CA GLU A 353 50.07 -45.68 4.76
C GLU A 353 48.78 -45.92 3.98
N LYS A 354 48.69 -47.02 3.24
CA LYS A 354 47.49 -47.42 2.50
C LYS A 354 46.31 -47.65 3.43
N GLU A 355 46.51 -48.36 4.55
CA GLU A 355 45.47 -48.63 5.54
C GLU A 355 45.02 -47.33 6.23
N ALA A 356 45.96 -46.43 6.57
CA ALA A 356 45.67 -45.10 7.10
C ALA A 356 44.90 -44.20 6.10
N LEU A 357 45.26 -44.23 4.81
CA LEU A 357 44.52 -43.52 3.75
C LEU A 357 43.11 -44.10 3.56
N GLN A 358 42.96 -45.43 3.60
CA GLN A 358 41.65 -46.08 3.52
C GLN A 358 40.75 -45.69 4.69
N LEU A 359 41.28 -45.64 5.92
CA LEU A 359 40.54 -45.19 7.09
C LEU A 359 40.11 -43.71 6.96
N LYS A 360 41.03 -42.83 6.54
CA LYS A 360 40.73 -41.41 6.26
C LYS A 360 39.65 -41.26 5.18
N PHE A 361 39.72 -42.03 4.10
CA PHE A 361 38.72 -42.03 3.03
C PHE A 361 37.33 -42.49 3.52
N GLN A 362 37.25 -43.58 4.28
CA GLN A 362 35.99 -44.05 4.86
C GLN A 362 35.39 -42.99 5.80
N ASN A 363 36.21 -42.41 6.69
CA ASN A 363 35.78 -41.34 7.58
C ASN A 363 35.26 -40.11 6.80
N LEU A 364 35.95 -39.68 5.74
CA LEU A 364 35.49 -38.57 4.88
C LEU A 364 34.18 -38.91 4.16
N LYS A 365 34.06 -40.12 3.58
CA LYS A 365 32.86 -40.57 2.88
C LYS A 365 31.63 -40.55 3.78
N TYR A 366 31.69 -41.19 4.94
CA TYR A 366 30.54 -41.32 5.84
C TYR A 366 30.28 -40.05 6.66
N SER A 367 31.30 -39.26 7.02
CA SER A 367 31.08 -37.97 7.71
C SER A 367 30.50 -36.91 6.78
N GLY A 368 30.89 -36.90 5.49
CA GLY A 368 30.29 -36.02 4.47
C GLY A 368 28.80 -36.28 4.28
N GLU A 369 28.42 -37.55 4.12
CA GLU A 369 27.02 -37.98 3.99
C GLU A 369 26.20 -37.69 5.26
N THR A 370 26.75 -38.00 6.44
CA THR A 370 26.11 -37.67 7.74
C THR A 370 25.92 -36.17 7.92
N ARG A 371 26.90 -35.35 7.54
CA ARG A 371 26.81 -33.88 7.59
C ARG A 371 25.74 -33.36 6.63
N LEU A 372 25.65 -33.92 5.42
CA LEU A 372 24.67 -33.52 4.41
C LEU A 372 23.23 -33.87 4.82
N ILE A 373 23.02 -35.06 5.40
CA ILE A 373 21.72 -35.45 5.98
C ILE A 373 21.36 -34.51 7.15
N ARG A 374 22.33 -34.19 8.02
CA ARG A 374 22.10 -33.25 9.14
C ARG A 374 21.74 -31.84 8.65
N THR A 375 22.42 -31.31 7.64
CA THR A 375 22.06 -29.99 7.07
C THR A 375 20.70 -30.03 6.36
N GLN A 376 20.36 -31.13 5.67
CA GLN A 376 19.05 -31.28 5.02
C GLN A 376 17.90 -31.39 6.03
N ASN A 377 18.11 -32.05 7.17
CA ASN A 377 17.11 -32.11 8.24
C ASN A 377 16.94 -30.74 8.92
N LEU A 378 18.04 -30.05 9.24
CA LEU A 378 17.99 -28.69 9.79
C LEU A 378 17.26 -27.71 8.83
N LEU A 379 17.48 -27.82 7.52
CA LEU A 379 16.75 -27.02 6.53
C LEU A 379 15.24 -27.32 6.53
N LYS A 380 14.83 -28.59 6.71
CA LYS A 380 13.41 -28.96 6.83
C LYS A 380 12.80 -28.43 8.13
N GLU A 381 13.52 -28.48 9.24
CA GLU A 381 13.10 -27.92 10.54
C GLU A 381 12.91 -26.40 10.44
N LEU A 382 13.86 -25.68 9.84
CA LEU A 382 13.77 -24.25 9.61
C LEU A 382 12.62 -23.88 8.65
N GLN A 383 12.40 -24.67 7.59
CA GLN A 383 11.23 -24.49 6.70
C GLN A 383 9.91 -24.75 7.43
N GLY A 384 9.86 -25.74 8.33
CA GLY A 384 8.70 -26.00 9.19
C GLY A 384 8.40 -24.82 10.09
N HIS A 385 9.38 -24.33 10.85
CA HIS A 385 9.23 -23.15 11.71
C HIS A 385 8.84 -21.89 10.92
N GLN A 386 9.39 -21.68 9.71
CA GLN A 386 8.94 -20.58 8.85
C GLN A 386 7.46 -20.71 8.50
N GLN A 387 6.98 -21.90 8.12
CA GLN A 387 5.58 -22.13 7.77
C GLN A 387 4.65 -21.96 8.98
N GLU A 388 5.08 -22.42 10.17
CA GLU A 388 4.36 -22.22 11.44
C GLU A 388 4.23 -20.74 11.80
N GLU A 389 5.32 -19.97 11.74
CA GLU A 389 5.30 -18.54 12.03
C GLU A 389 4.56 -17.74 10.96
N GLU A 390 4.64 -18.12 9.68
CA GLU A 390 3.80 -17.53 8.64
C GLU A 390 2.31 -17.80 8.88
N ALA A 391 1.94 -18.99 9.33
CA ALA A 391 0.56 -19.33 9.68
C ALA A 391 0.09 -18.51 10.88
N ARG A 392 0.91 -18.42 11.95
CA ARG A 392 0.65 -17.56 13.13
C ARG A 392 0.51 -16.09 12.76
N CYS A 393 1.35 -15.58 11.86
CA CYS A 393 1.25 -14.21 11.35
C CYS A 393 -0.02 -13.97 10.53
N LYS A 394 -0.53 -14.99 9.81
CA LYS A 394 -1.79 -14.89 9.06
C LYS A 394 -3.00 -14.92 10.01
N THR A 395 -2.99 -15.75 11.04
CA THR A 395 -4.09 -15.79 12.03
C THR A 395 -4.16 -14.52 12.87
N THR A 396 -3.02 -14.03 13.40
CA THR A 396 -3.02 -12.80 14.21
C THR A 396 -3.37 -11.55 13.41
N LYS A 397 -3.02 -11.49 12.11
CA LYS A 397 -3.50 -10.44 11.21
C LYS A 397 -5.01 -10.51 11.00
N ALA A 398 -5.57 -11.69 10.73
CA ALA A 398 -7.02 -11.85 10.60
C ALA A 398 -7.77 -11.50 11.89
N GLU A 399 -7.23 -11.84 13.06
CA GLU A 399 -7.76 -11.43 14.36
C GLU A 399 -7.71 -9.89 14.54
N LEU A 400 -6.59 -9.24 14.19
CA LEU A 400 -6.45 -7.79 14.22
C LEU A 400 -7.42 -7.09 13.24
N ASP A 401 -7.58 -7.61 12.03
CA ASP A 401 -8.51 -7.08 11.03
C ASP A 401 -9.97 -7.20 11.51
N ASN A 402 -10.33 -8.31 12.16
CA ASN A 402 -11.63 -8.48 12.79
C ASN A 402 -11.87 -7.51 13.96
N VAL A 403 -10.87 -7.34 14.84
CA VAL A 403 -10.96 -6.40 15.98
C VAL A 403 -11.04 -4.95 15.50
N THR A 404 -10.25 -4.56 14.49
CA THR A 404 -10.30 -3.18 13.94
C THR A 404 -11.62 -2.89 13.22
N GLN A 405 -12.20 -3.86 12.49
CA GLN A 405 -13.56 -3.72 11.93
C GLN A 405 -14.61 -3.58 13.05
N LEU A 406 -14.52 -4.38 14.11
CA LEU A 406 -15.45 -4.30 15.24
C LEU A 406 -15.34 -2.94 15.97
N LEU A 407 -14.12 -2.44 16.20
CA LEU A 407 -13.88 -1.13 16.80
C LEU A 407 -14.35 0.02 15.90
N LEU A 408 -14.18 -0.08 14.58
CA LEU A 408 -14.69 0.90 13.63
C LEU A 408 -16.23 0.95 13.64
N ASN A 409 -16.87 -0.23 13.61
CA ASN A 409 -18.32 -0.35 13.72
C ASN A 409 -18.85 0.21 15.05
N ALA A 410 -18.13 -0.04 16.15
CA ALA A 410 -18.45 0.53 17.45
C ALA A 410 -18.32 2.07 17.44
N LYS A 411 -17.21 2.62 16.92
CA LYS A 411 -17.00 4.08 16.77
C LYS A 411 -18.15 4.74 15.99
N VAL A 412 -18.48 4.22 14.80
CA VAL A 412 -19.57 4.75 13.97
C VAL A 412 -20.93 4.61 14.67
N GLY A 413 -21.15 3.52 15.42
CA GLY A 413 -22.34 3.34 16.24
C GLY A 413 -22.49 4.39 17.34
N VAL A 414 -21.39 4.71 18.04
CA VAL A 414 -21.33 5.75 19.07
C VAL A 414 -21.52 7.14 18.48
N GLU A 415 -20.86 7.47 17.37
CA GLU A 415 -21.02 8.75 16.65
C GLU A 415 -22.47 8.99 16.23
N HIS A 416 -23.13 7.95 15.71
CA HIS A 416 -24.54 8.01 15.31
C HIS A 416 -25.49 8.14 16.52
N LEU A 417 -25.20 7.49 17.65
CA LEU A 417 -25.93 7.72 18.91
C LEU A 417 -25.74 9.15 19.41
N ALA A 418 -24.52 9.67 19.39
CA ALA A 418 -24.20 11.02 19.81
C ALA A 418 -24.88 12.09 18.95
N SER A 419 -24.92 11.88 17.63
CA SER A 419 -25.65 12.73 16.69
C SER A 419 -27.15 12.81 17.03
N LYS A 420 -27.80 11.67 17.33
CA LYS A 420 -29.23 11.65 17.73
C LYS A 420 -29.51 12.39 19.04
N VAL A 421 -28.55 12.35 19.97
CA VAL A 421 -28.68 12.92 21.32
C VAL A 421 -28.13 14.36 21.38
N GLN A 422 -27.53 14.87 20.29
CA GLN A 422 -26.85 16.16 20.21
C GLN A 422 -27.72 17.36 20.63
N HIS A 423 -29.03 17.31 20.33
CA HIS A 423 -29.96 18.41 20.60
C HIS A 423 -30.38 18.56 22.07
N ILE A 424 -30.07 17.57 22.93
CA ILE A 424 -30.35 17.62 24.36
C ILE A 424 -29.28 18.49 25.04
N LYS A 425 -29.72 19.59 25.64
CA LYS A 425 -28.88 20.52 26.39
C LYS A 425 -28.88 20.12 27.87
N LEU A 426 -27.71 19.80 28.40
CA LEU A 426 -27.48 19.59 29.83
C LEU A 426 -27.25 20.94 30.51
N GLU A 427 -27.96 21.21 31.60
CA GLU A 427 -27.79 22.44 32.39
C GLU A 427 -26.65 22.32 33.42
N SER A 428 -26.25 21.09 33.77
CA SER A 428 -25.04 20.79 34.56
C SER A 428 -24.56 19.35 34.26
N GLY A 429 -23.24 19.16 34.20
CA GLY A 429 -22.57 17.91 33.81
C GLY A 429 -21.09 18.16 33.47
N HIS A 430 -20.27 17.10 33.39
CA HIS A 430 -18.82 17.28 33.18
C HIS A 430 -18.47 17.71 31.75
N PHE A 431 -19.35 17.47 30.78
CA PHE A 431 -19.10 17.71 29.36
C PHE A 431 -19.94 18.84 28.73
N VAL A 432 -20.43 19.79 29.54
CA VAL A 432 -21.35 20.86 29.09
C VAL A 432 -20.72 21.82 28.04
N SER A 433 -19.40 21.86 27.90
CA SER A 433 -18.71 22.76 26.94
C SER A 433 -17.57 22.12 26.12
N THR A 434 -17.26 20.84 26.31
CA THR A 434 -16.14 20.15 25.64
C THR A 434 -16.64 19.25 24.52
N GLN A 435 -16.60 19.76 23.28
CA GLN A 435 -16.59 18.89 22.10
C GLN A 435 -15.37 17.96 22.22
N PRO A 436 -15.52 16.62 22.17
CA PRO A 436 -14.39 15.72 22.27
C PRO A 436 -13.54 15.85 21.00
N ASP A 437 -12.22 15.94 21.15
CA ASP A 437 -11.29 16.09 20.02
C ASP A 437 -11.23 14.78 19.22
N GLU A 438 -11.60 14.82 17.94
CA GLU A 438 -11.60 13.68 17.01
C GLU A 438 -10.24 12.98 16.89
N LYS A 439 -9.15 13.64 17.32
CA LYS A 439 -7.77 13.14 17.30
C LYS A 439 -7.32 12.55 18.64
N ALA A 440 -8.10 12.69 19.71
CA ALA A 440 -7.76 12.09 21.00
C ALA A 440 -7.93 10.57 20.97
N SER A 441 -7.03 9.84 21.63
CA SER A 441 -7.13 8.37 21.79
C SER A 441 -8.46 7.97 22.45
N ASP A 442 -8.94 8.80 23.38
CA ASP A 442 -10.11 8.51 24.21
C ASP A 442 -11.41 9.05 23.62
N TYR A 443 -11.39 9.63 22.41
CA TYR A 443 -12.53 10.27 21.73
C TYR A 443 -13.82 9.44 21.80
N VAL A 444 -13.75 8.13 21.53
CA VAL A 444 -14.94 7.24 21.52
C VAL A 444 -15.48 7.01 22.93
N LEU A 445 -14.60 6.99 23.95
CA LEU A 445 -14.97 6.81 25.36
C LEU A 445 -15.56 8.10 25.95
N ASP A 446 -14.98 9.25 25.61
CA ASP A 446 -15.53 10.56 25.95
C ASP A 446 -16.90 10.75 25.30
N LEU A 447 -17.03 10.43 24.00
CA LEU A 447 -18.28 10.54 23.27
C LEU A 447 -19.35 9.58 23.83
N LEU A 448 -18.99 8.34 24.19
CA LEU A 448 -19.86 7.42 24.92
C LEU A 448 -20.36 8.04 26.24
N SER A 449 -19.45 8.53 27.07
CA SER A 449 -19.75 9.15 28.37
C SER A 449 -20.70 10.34 28.21
N GLN A 450 -20.49 11.17 27.18
CA GLN A 450 -21.38 12.27 26.82
C GLN A 450 -22.78 11.80 26.39
N THR A 451 -22.88 10.70 25.64
CA THR A 451 -24.19 10.13 25.30
C THR A 451 -24.89 9.55 26.52
N GLU A 452 -24.15 8.92 27.43
CA GLU A 452 -24.70 8.34 28.66
C GLU A 452 -25.24 9.43 29.59
N GLU A 453 -24.49 10.50 29.88
CA GLU A 453 -24.98 11.62 30.70
C GLU A 453 -26.29 12.21 30.16
N LYS A 454 -26.37 12.42 28.84
CA LYS A 454 -27.57 12.97 28.18
C LYS A 454 -28.75 11.99 28.18
N LEU A 455 -28.50 10.69 27.96
CA LEU A 455 -29.54 9.68 28.01
C LEU A 455 -30.07 9.48 29.44
N LEU A 456 -29.20 9.49 30.45
CA LEU A 456 -29.59 9.44 31.87
C LEU A 456 -30.37 10.69 32.29
N TYR A 457 -30.03 11.87 31.77
CA TYR A 457 -30.84 13.08 31.95
C TYR A 457 -32.25 12.92 31.37
N VAL A 458 -32.36 12.45 30.12
CA VAL A 458 -33.68 12.17 29.49
C VAL A 458 -34.47 11.11 30.26
N MET A 459 -33.82 10.02 30.71
CA MET A 459 -34.48 8.98 31.51
C MET A 459 -35.01 9.54 32.84
N LYS A 460 -34.28 10.44 33.51
CA LYS A 460 -34.77 11.13 34.71
C LYS A 460 -35.94 12.05 34.39
N SER A 461 -35.83 12.88 33.35
CA SER A 461 -36.91 13.80 32.91
C SER A 461 -38.19 13.08 32.46
N LEU A 462 -38.09 11.83 32.00
CA LEU A 462 -39.23 10.99 31.63
C LEU A 462 -39.74 10.11 32.78
N GLY A 463 -38.99 9.97 33.88
CA GLY A 463 -39.35 9.12 35.01
C GLY A 463 -40.59 9.59 35.78
N ASP A 464 -40.83 10.90 35.78
CA ASP A 464 -41.98 11.54 36.45
C ASP A 464 -43.24 11.64 35.54
N LEU A 465 -43.19 11.06 34.31
CA LEU A 465 -44.26 11.15 33.31
C LEU A 465 -44.86 9.78 33.01
N ASP A 466 -46.20 9.69 32.95
CA ASP A 466 -46.88 8.44 32.56
C ASP A 466 -46.59 8.10 31.09
N GLN A 467 -45.92 6.97 30.88
CA GLN A 467 -45.48 6.50 29.58
C GLN A 467 -46.65 6.29 28.61
N ASN A 468 -47.83 5.90 29.10
CA ASN A 468 -49.01 5.65 28.26
C ASN A 468 -49.62 6.96 27.75
N GLU A 469 -49.68 7.97 28.60
CA GLU A 469 -50.14 9.34 28.25
C GLU A 469 -49.18 9.99 27.25
N LEU A 470 -47.86 9.77 27.41
CA LEU A 470 -46.85 10.30 26.50
C LEU A 470 -46.91 9.63 25.11
N LEU A 471 -47.06 8.30 25.07
CA LEU A 471 -47.22 7.55 23.81
C LEU A 471 -48.49 7.98 23.07
N ARG A 472 -49.62 8.16 23.78
CA ARG A 472 -50.86 8.68 23.18
C ARG A 472 -50.68 10.07 22.57
N ARG A 473 -49.93 10.96 23.23
CA ARG A 473 -49.59 12.30 22.69
C ARG A 473 -48.61 12.26 21.51
N ILE A 474 -47.83 11.21 21.35
CA ILE A 474 -46.98 11.01 20.18
C ILE A 474 -47.83 10.55 18.97
N GLU A 475 -48.90 9.79 19.22
CA GLU A 475 -49.90 9.39 18.21
C GLU A 475 -50.88 10.52 17.81
N GLU A 476 -50.98 11.59 18.60
CA GLU A 476 -51.79 12.76 18.28
C GLU A 476 -51.26 13.51 17.04
N VAL A 477 -52.16 13.76 16.07
CA VAL A 477 -51.83 14.39 14.77
C VAL A 477 -51.12 15.74 14.95
N GLU A 478 -51.46 16.51 15.99
CA GLU A 478 -50.81 17.79 16.29
C GLU A 478 -49.31 17.66 16.60
N PHE A 479 -48.89 16.57 17.25
CA PHE A 479 -47.48 16.30 17.54
C PHE A 479 -46.72 16.05 16.24
N HIS A 480 -47.28 15.25 15.34
CA HIS A 480 -46.73 15.04 14.00
C HIS A 480 -46.67 16.33 13.19
N SER A 481 -47.72 17.15 13.16
CA SER A 481 -47.69 18.45 12.45
C SER A 481 -46.72 19.47 13.06
N LYS A 482 -46.51 19.46 14.39
CA LYS A 482 -45.47 20.28 15.05
C LYS A 482 -44.06 19.78 14.77
N MET A 483 -43.87 18.46 14.61
CA MET A 483 -42.61 17.83 14.20
C MET A 483 -42.28 18.10 12.73
N GLU A 484 -43.25 17.96 11.80
CA GLU A 484 -43.05 18.24 10.37
C GLU A 484 -42.56 19.66 10.12
N ARG A 485 -43.09 20.65 10.85
CA ARG A 485 -42.65 22.07 10.77
C ARG A 485 -41.22 22.33 11.29
N LYS A 486 -40.56 21.34 11.89
CA LYS A 486 -39.19 21.44 12.44
C LYS A 486 -38.17 20.54 11.74
N LEU A 487 -38.55 19.83 10.68
CA LEU A 487 -37.62 18.99 9.92
C LEU A 487 -36.75 19.84 8.97
N PRO A 488 -35.46 19.50 8.77
CA PRO A 488 -34.61 20.14 7.78
C PRO A 488 -35.14 19.95 6.35
N ALA A 489 -34.97 20.97 5.49
CA ALA A 489 -35.53 21.00 4.14
C ALA A 489 -35.05 19.86 3.20
N TYR A 490 -33.93 19.20 3.52
CA TYR A 490 -33.40 18.04 2.78
C TYR A 490 -34.04 16.69 3.16
N ASN A 491 -34.96 16.66 4.14
CA ASN A 491 -35.51 15.42 4.67
C ASN A 491 -36.74 14.95 3.87
N THR A 492 -36.50 14.40 2.67
CA THR A 492 -37.52 13.87 1.74
C THR A 492 -38.12 12.55 2.23
N ARG A 493 -38.93 12.62 3.30
CA ARG A 493 -39.67 11.48 3.82
C ARG A 493 -40.77 11.07 2.82
N VAL A 494 -40.62 9.89 2.22
CA VAL A 494 -41.64 9.31 1.34
C VAL A 494 -42.94 9.16 2.12
N LYS A 495 -43.99 9.87 1.69
CA LYS A 495 -45.34 9.70 2.22
C LYS A 495 -45.87 8.32 1.80
N LEU A 496 -45.71 7.33 2.68
CA LEU A 496 -46.47 6.09 2.57
C LEU A 496 -47.96 6.44 2.70
N PRO A 497 -48.83 5.93 1.82
CA PRO A 497 -50.27 6.14 1.94
C PRO A 497 -50.75 5.55 3.27
N MET A 498 -50.99 6.40 4.27
CA MET A 498 -51.85 6.01 5.37
C MET A 498 -53.24 5.78 4.78
N ALA A 499 -53.86 4.65 5.09
CA ALA A 499 -55.21 4.32 4.65
C ALA A 499 -56.23 5.23 5.35
N GLN A 500 -56.29 6.48 4.93
CA GLN A 500 -57.36 7.40 5.29
C GLN A 500 -58.64 6.87 4.63
N LYS A 501 -59.71 6.82 5.44
CA LYS A 501 -61.02 6.33 5.02
C LYS A 501 -61.51 7.17 3.85
N ALA A 502 -62.24 6.54 2.92
CA ALA A 502 -62.88 7.24 1.81
C ALA A 502 -63.81 8.33 2.36
N ASP A 503 -63.41 9.59 2.22
CA ASP A 503 -64.25 10.73 2.52
C ASP A 503 -65.18 10.94 1.32
N MET A 504 -66.48 10.76 1.53
CA MET A 504 -67.48 10.67 0.47
C MET A 504 -68.03 12.06 0.11
N TYR A 505 -67.13 13.00 -0.22
CA TYR A 505 -67.47 14.28 -0.83
C TYR A 505 -66.22 14.93 -1.45
N TYR A 506 -66.19 15.06 -2.77
CA TYR A 506 -65.89 16.29 -3.53
C TYR A 506 -65.66 15.98 -5.02
N ASP A 507 -66.02 16.96 -5.86
CA ASP A 507 -66.36 16.85 -7.27
C ASP A 507 -65.35 16.25 -8.25
N GLU A 508 -65.88 15.69 -9.33
CA GLU A 508 -65.18 15.42 -10.59
C GLU A 508 -64.82 16.75 -11.28
N GLU A 509 -63.60 17.26 -11.07
CA GLU A 509 -62.99 18.22 -12.01
C GLU A 509 -61.79 17.59 -12.73
N ASP A 510 -62.03 17.32 -14.01
CA ASP A 510 -61.11 17.15 -15.13
C ASP A 510 -59.65 17.59 -14.85
N SER A 511 -58.76 16.62 -14.62
CA SER A 511 -57.32 16.82 -14.57
C SER A 511 -56.68 16.09 -15.75
N GLY A 512 -56.13 16.88 -16.67
CA GLY A 512 -55.81 16.44 -18.02
C GLY A 512 -54.73 15.37 -18.15
N GLU A 513 -54.77 14.71 -19.30
CA GLU A 513 -53.76 13.77 -19.79
C GLU A 513 -52.37 14.43 -19.88
N ASP A 514 -51.48 14.20 -18.91
CA ASP A 514 -50.03 14.37 -19.13
C ASP A 514 -49.14 13.54 -18.16
N ASP A 515 -49.60 12.33 -17.80
CA ASP A 515 -48.78 11.36 -17.05
C ASP A 515 -47.88 10.57 -18.01
N ALA A 516 -46.82 11.24 -18.48
CA ALA A 516 -45.88 10.73 -19.45
C ALA A 516 -45.08 9.50 -18.94
N ASP A 517 -45.38 8.33 -19.53
CA ASP A 517 -44.45 7.22 -19.80
C ASP A 517 -43.50 6.73 -18.67
N VAL A 518 -43.94 6.75 -17.41
CA VAL A 518 -43.24 6.03 -16.33
C VAL A 518 -43.60 4.54 -16.37
N VAL A 519 -42.87 3.76 -17.18
CA VAL A 519 -43.02 2.30 -17.27
C VAL A 519 -42.76 1.65 -15.91
N THR A 520 -43.83 1.36 -15.18
CA THR A 520 -43.73 0.72 -13.86
C THR A 520 -42.99 -0.62 -13.93
N ARG A 521 -42.22 -0.93 -12.88
CA ARG A 521 -41.45 -2.18 -12.73
C ARG A 521 -42.28 -3.45 -13.00
N ALA A 522 -43.59 -3.41 -12.75
CA ALA A 522 -44.53 -4.49 -13.06
C ALA A 522 -44.81 -4.64 -14.56
N ALA A 523 -44.96 -3.54 -15.31
CA ALA A 523 -45.09 -3.56 -16.77
C ALA A 523 -43.81 -4.08 -17.45
N LEU A 524 -42.65 -3.57 -17.02
CA LEU A 524 -41.33 -4.04 -17.48
C LEU A 524 -41.10 -5.55 -17.21
N LYS A 525 -41.54 -6.05 -16.04
CA LYS A 525 -41.58 -7.50 -15.75
C LYS A 525 -42.54 -8.27 -16.66
N ARG A 526 -43.76 -7.79 -16.90
CA ARG A 526 -44.71 -8.45 -17.81
C ARG A 526 -44.17 -8.51 -19.25
N GLN A 527 -43.58 -7.43 -19.74
CA GLN A 527 -43.03 -7.35 -21.10
C GLN A 527 -41.82 -8.29 -21.28
N SER A 528 -40.88 -8.32 -20.32
CA SER A 528 -39.76 -9.26 -20.34
C SER A 528 -40.21 -10.72 -20.21
N GLN A 529 -41.22 -11.00 -19.39
CA GLN A 529 -41.82 -12.33 -19.28
C GLN A 529 -42.50 -12.77 -20.59
N GLN A 530 -43.24 -11.88 -21.25
CA GLN A 530 -43.83 -12.15 -22.58
C GLN A 530 -42.76 -12.40 -23.65
N ILE A 531 -41.62 -11.68 -23.63
CA ILE A 531 -40.50 -11.94 -24.54
C ILE A 531 -39.86 -13.31 -24.28
N ILE A 532 -39.73 -13.72 -23.02
CA ILE A 532 -39.24 -15.05 -22.64
C ILE A 532 -40.23 -16.13 -23.06
N GLU A 533 -41.53 -15.95 -22.84
CA GLU A 533 -42.59 -16.89 -23.25
C GLU A 533 -42.69 -17.02 -24.78
N ALA A 534 -42.55 -15.91 -25.52
CA ALA A 534 -42.49 -15.93 -26.97
C ALA A 534 -41.25 -16.69 -27.50
N LYS A 535 -40.08 -16.55 -26.85
CA LYS A 535 -38.85 -17.27 -27.21
C LYS A 535 -38.78 -18.72 -26.72
N THR A 536 -39.51 -19.07 -25.65
CA THR A 536 -39.53 -20.44 -25.09
C THR A 536 -40.61 -21.33 -25.67
N LYS A 537 -41.62 -20.78 -26.38
CA LYS A 537 -42.53 -21.53 -27.27
C LYS A 537 -41.79 -22.08 -28.50
N ARG A 538 -40.93 -23.08 -28.29
CA ARG A 538 -40.43 -23.95 -29.36
C ARG A 538 -41.63 -24.57 -30.09
N HIS A 539 -41.71 -24.36 -31.41
CA HIS A 539 -42.66 -25.10 -32.26
C HIS A 539 -42.46 -26.61 -32.05
N GLY A 540 -43.48 -27.28 -31.49
CA GLY A 540 -43.54 -28.73 -31.41
C GLY A 540 -43.55 -29.32 -32.82
N ARG A 541 -42.48 -30.03 -33.19
CA ARG A 541 -42.37 -30.68 -34.50
C ARG A 541 -43.48 -31.73 -34.65
N TYR A 542 -44.23 -31.67 -35.75
CA TYR A 542 -45.19 -32.69 -36.14
C TYR A 542 -44.52 -34.07 -36.18
N ARG A 543 -44.94 -34.99 -35.30
CA ARG A 543 -44.44 -36.36 -35.27
C ARG A 543 -45.25 -37.22 -36.23
N LYS A 544 -44.68 -37.58 -37.39
CA LYS A 544 -45.30 -38.49 -38.36
C LYS A 544 -45.70 -39.80 -37.67
N LYS A 545 -46.97 -40.22 -37.83
CA LYS A 545 -47.41 -41.57 -37.48
C LYS A 545 -46.83 -42.57 -38.50
N THR A 546 -46.14 -43.59 -38.03
CA THR A 546 -45.92 -44.84 -38.76
C THR A 546 -46.67 -45.95 -38.05
N GLY A 547 -47.86 -46.27 -38.55
CA GLY A 547 -48.59 -47.48 -38.17
C GLY A 547 -48.23 -48.62 -39.13
N LYS A 548 -47.89 -49.78 -38.58
CA LYS A 548 -47.94 -51.07 -39.27
C LYS A 548 -48.94 -51.94 -38.49
N GLN A 549 -49.69 -52.75 -39.25
CA GLN A 549 -50.83 -53.57 -38.83
C GLN A 549 -52.09 -52.73 -38.56
#